data_AF-A0A453CQ58-F1
#
_entry.id   AF-A0A453CQ58-F1
#
_cell.length_a   1.000
_cell.length_b   1.000
_cell.length_c   1.000
_cell.angle_alpha   90.00
_cell.angle_beta   90.00
_cell.angle_gamma   90.00
#
_symmetry.space_group_name_H-M   'P 1'
#
loop_
_entity.id
_entity.type
_entity.pdbx_description
1 polymer ?
#
loop_
_entity_poly.entity_id
_entity_poly.type
_entity_poly.pdbx_seq_one_letter_code
_entity_poly.pdbx_strand_id
1 'polypeptide(L)' 'MGTTEMSRAEFRSFIQTLAGKYNGNTYHLISKNCNHFTDDVCKNITKKPAPGWVNRLARVGQYY' A
#
# COMPACT_ATOMS: atom_id res chain seq x y z
N MET A 1 -2.14 11.36 4.59
CA MET A 1 -1.07 11.43 3.58
C MET A 1 -0.26 12.71 3.79
N GLY A 2 1.03 12.70 3.46
CA GLY A 2 2.00 13.78 3.70
C GLY A 2 3.07 13.84 2.60
N THR A 3 4.25 14.39 2.90
CA THR A 3 5.37 14.52 1.96
C THR A 3 6.45 13.46 2.20
N THR A 4 7.34 13.28 1.23
CA THR A 4 8.52 12.40 1.33
C THR A 4 9.73 13.10 0.76
N GLU A 5 10.89 12.78 1.33
CA GLU A 5 12.20 13.27 0.87
C GLU A 5 12.80 12.37 -0.21
N MET A 6 12.13 11.27 -0.58
CA MET A 6 12.58 10.42 -1.68
C MET A 6 12.58 11.20 -3.00
N SER A 7 13.69 11.11 -3.73
CA SER A 7 13.73 11.53 -5.13
C SER A 7 12.81 10.65 -5.99
N ARG A 8 12.49 11.13 -7.19
CA ARG A 8 11.68 10.36 -8.16
C ARG A 8 12.30 9.00 -8.51
N ALA A 9 13.63 8.92 -8.58
CA ALA A 9 14.33 7.68 -8.89
C ALA A 9 14.23 6.66 -7.74
N GLU A 10 14.41 7.12 -6.50
CA GLU A 10 14.26 6.31 -5.30
C GLU A 10 12.82 5.82 -5.14
N PHE A 11 11.84 6.70 -5.34
CA PHE A 11 10.43 6.34 -5.31
C PHE A 11 10.09 5.28 -6.36
N ARG A 12 10.63 5.40 -7.58
CA ARG A 12 10.40 4.41 -8.63
C ARG A 12 10.97 3.03 -8.27
N SER A 13 12.20 3.00 -7.75
CA SER A 13 12.83 1.76 -7.29
C SER A 13 12.03 1.14 -6.13
N PHE A 14 11.63 1.95 -5.15
CA PHE A 14 10.80 1.53 -4.04
C PHE A 14 9.48 0.90 -4.50
N ILE A 15 8.75 1.55 -5.41
CA ILE A 15 7.48 1.04 -5.92
C ILE A 15 7.68 -0.28 -6.67
N GLN A 16 8.74 -0.41 -7.47
CA GLN A 16 9.04 -1.67 -8.17
C GLN A 16 9.33 -2.82 -7.20
N THR A 17 10.13 -2.57 -6.16
CA THR A 17 10.39 -3.55 -5.10
C THR A 17 9.11 -3.94 -4.36
N LEU A 18 8.27 -2.96 -4.01
CA LEU A 18 7.02 -3.22 -3.29
C LEU A 18 6.02 -3.98 -4.16
N ALA A 19 5.89 -3.62 -5.44
CA ALA A 19 5.01 -4.28 -6.39
C ALA A 19 5.36 -5.78 -6.54
N GLY A 20 6.64 -6.14 -6.48
CA GLY A 20 7.08 -7.55 -6.46
C GLY A 20 6.55 -8.37 -5.28
N LYS A 21 6.15 -7.73 -4.17
CA LYS A 21 5.47 -8.40 -3.04
C LYS A 21 3.97 -8.61 -3.30
N TYR A 22 3.41 -7.92 -4.28
CA TYR A 22 2.00 -7.92 -4.68
C TYR A 22 1.79 -8.54 -6.08
N ASN A 23 2.49 -9.64 -6.37
CA ASN A 23 2.32 -10.37 -7.61
C ASN A 23 0.85 -10.79 -7.81
N GLY A 24 0.33 -10.68 -9.04
CA GLY A 24 -1.08 -10.96 -9.37
C GLY A 24 -1.56 -12.34 -8.94
N ASN A 25 -0.68 -13.33 -8.92
CA ASN A 25 -0.96 -14.70 -8.45
C ASN A 25 -1.22 -14.80 -6.93
N THR A 26 -0.99 -13.72 -6.20
CA THR A 26 -1.26 -13.59 -4.75
C THR A 26 -2.31 -12.53 -4.45
N TYR A 27 -3.00 -12.02 -5.47
CA TYR A 27 -4.03 -11.02 -5.28
C TYR A 27 -5.21 -11.65 -4.53
N HIS A 28 -5.45 -11.17 -3.31
CA HIS A 28 -6.63 -11.53 -2.53
C HIS A 28 -7.56 -10.32 -2.48
N LEU A 29 -8.78 -10.47 -3.01
CA LEU A 29 -9.81 -9.43 -3.03
C LEU A 29 -10.05 -8.80 -1.66
N ILE A 30 -9.89 -9.59 -0.60
CA ILE A 30 -10.13 -9.19 0.78
C ILE A 30 -8.86 -8.71 1.48
N SER A 31 -7.78 -9.49 1.45
CA SER A 31 -6.62 -9.30 2.34
C SER A 31 -5.33 -8.86 1.64
N LYS A 32 -5.32 -8.80 0.30
CA LYS A 32 -4.12 -8.45 -0.49
C LYS A 32 -4.51 -7.83 -1.83
N ASN A 33 -5.13 -6.66 -1.73
CA ASN A 33 -5.63 -5.87 -2.86
C ASN A 33 -4.91 -4.52 -2.97
N CYS A 34 -5.38 -3.67 -3.90
CA CYS A 34 -4.83 -2.33 -4.12
C CYS A 34 -4.82 -1.46 -2.85
N ASN A 35 -5.80 -1.60 -1.95
CA ASN A 35 -5.88 -0.79 -0.74
C ASN A 35 -4.78 -1.17 0.26
N HIS A 36 -4.44 -2.45 0.35
CA HIS A 36 -3.32 -2.94 1.18
C HIS A 36 -1.98 -2.44 0.63
N PHE A 37 -1.81 -2.53 -0.69
CA PHE A 37 -0.64 -1.97 -1.37
C PHE A 37 -0.51 -0.47 -1.10
N THR A 38 -1.59 0.30 -1.27
CA THR A 38 -1.59 1.73 -0.99
C THR A 38 -1.25 2.00 0.48
N ASP A 39 -1.81 1.25 1.43
CA ASP A 39 -1.50 1.44 2.86
C ASP A 39 -0.03 1.19 3.18
N ASP A 40 0.57 0.15 2.61
CA ASP A 40 2.00 -0.14 2.74
C ASP A 40 2.85 0.98 2.15
N VAL A 41 2.49 1.50 0.96
CA VAL A 41 3.16 2.68 0.37
C VAL A 41 3.08 3.86 1.33
N CYS A 42 1.89 4.19 1.84
CA CYS A 42 1.67 5.31 2.75
C CYS A 42 2.52 5.18 4.02
N LYS A 43 2.51 3.99 4.64
CA LYS A 43 3.26 3.68 5.86
C LYS A 43 4.76 3.77 5.64
N ASN A 44 5.27 3.25 4.54
CA ASN A 44 6.71 3.27 4.27
C ASN A 44 7.22 4.68 3.96
N ILE A 45 6.44 5.47 3.22
CA ILE A 45 6.89 6.75 2.68
C ILE A 45 6.60 7.91 3.63
N THR A 46 5.45 7.87 4.31
CA THR A 46 4.98 9.00 5.14
C THR A 46 4.90 8.66 6.63
N LYS A 47 5.22 7.41 7.02
CA LYS A 47 5.00 6.85 8.37
C LYS A 47 3.58 7.01 8.90
N LYS A 48 2.61 7.25 8.00
CA LYS A 48 1.19 7.41 8.31
C LYS A 48 0.39 6.44 7.46
N PRO A 49 -0.67 5.81 8.00
CA PRO A 49 -1.52 4.93 7.22
C PRO A 49 -2.28 5.68 6.12
N ALA A 50 -2.80 4.93 5.15
CA ALA A 50 -3.72 5.48 4.17
C ALA A 50 -4.97 6.04 4.90
N PRO A 51 -5.60 7.10 4.36
CA PRO A 51 -6.81 7.65 4.96
C PRO A 51 -7.89 6.59 5.14
N GLY A 52 -8.57 6.60 6.29
CA GLY A 52 -9.53 5.55 6.64
C GLY A 52 -10.70 5.36 5.66
N TRP A 53 -11.01 6.37 4.84
CA TRP A 53 -12.01 6.28 3.76
C TRP A 53 -11.52 5.47 2.55
N VAL A 54 -10.20 5.45 2.28
CA VAL A 54 -9.59 4.61 1.24
C VAL A 54 -9.63 3.14 1.67
N ASN A 55 -9.42 2.89 2.96
CA ASN A 55 -9.18 1.55 3.49
C ASN A 55 -10.36 0.93 4.26
N ARG A 56 -11.57 1.49 4.13
CA ARG A 56 -12.74 1.06 4.93
C ARG A 56 -13.15 -0.38 4.67
N LEU A 57 -13.14 -0.83 3.41
CA LEU A 57 -13.56 -2.19 3.02
C LEU A 57 -12.47 -3.23 3.29
N ALA A 58 -11.21 -2.91 3.04
CA ALA A 58 -10.07 -3.78 3.36
C ALA A 58 -10.00 -4.10 4.86
N ARG A 59 -10.30 -3.11 5.71
CA ARG A 59 -10.28 -3.30 7.18
C ARG A 59 -11.43 -4.17 7.68
N VAL A 60 -12.62 -4.11 7.07
CA VAL A 60 -13.77 -4.96 7.44
C VAL A 60 -13.52 -6.41 7.03
N GLY A 61 -12.91 -6.62 5.87
CA GLY A 61 -12.61 -7.97 5.38
C GLY A 61 -11.47 -8.69 6.11
N GLN A 62 -10.65 -8.01 6.92
CA GLN A 62 -9.64 -8.68 7.76
C GLN A 62 -10.19 -9.31 9.05
N TYR A 63 -11.42 -8.97 9.46
CA TYR A 63 -12.05 -9.51 10.68
C TYR A 63 -12.88 -10.77 10.43
N TYR A 64 -12.93 -11.26 9.18
CA TYR A 64 -13.63 -12.47 8.75
C TYR A 64 -12.68 -13.31 7.89
#